data_AF-A0A444Y1E2-F1
#
_entry.id   AF-A0A444Y1E2-F1
#
_cell.length_a   1.000
_cell.length_b   1.000
_cell.length_c   1.000
_cell.angle_alpha   90.00
_cell.angle_beta   90.00
_cell.angle_gamma   90.00
#
_symmetry.space_group_name_H-M   'P 1'
#
loop_
_entity.id
_entity.type
_entity.pdbx_description
1 polymer ?
#
loop_
_entity_poly.entity_id
_entity_poly.type
_entity_poly.pdbx_seq_one_letter_code
_entity_poly.pdbx_strand_id
1 'polypeptide(L)'
;MLHLWPSLQLEGWEIDEILIDKARDYFGLSDLEKTTEGGGILNVHIGDVFIPSENLCRRYAGIVVDLFSEGKVLPQLEEVSTWLELQERLMPDGRFMVNCGGIDGESSPESLLSDETWLLNPTLKALSKAFPGQLSWKRMPKVSGENFMALTGSMPDVESWSASVSSPLSTNVKDWRPCGQVSRN
;
A
#
# COMPACT_ATOMS: atom_id res chain seq x y z
N MET A 1 -12.61 -4.17 4.99
CA MET A 1 -12.73 -4.74 3.62
C MET A 1 -13.79 -5.83 3.52
N LEU A 2 -13.79 -6.85 4.38
CA LEU A 2 -14.75 -7.97 4.30
C LEU A 2 -16.23 -7.55 4.41
N HIS A 3 -16.53 -6.42 5.03
CA HIS A 3 -17.89 -5.86 5.00
C HIS A 3 -18.35 -5.44 3.59
N LEU A 4 -17.44 -4.88 2.78
CA LEU A 4 -17.73 -4.42 1.41
C LEU A 4 -17.57 -5.54 0.39
N TRP A 5 -16.60 -6.43 0.61
CA TRP A 5 -16.29 -7.56 -0.27
C TRP A 5 -16.20 -8.85 0.56
N PRO A 6 -17.35 -9.47 0.87
CA PRO A 6 -17.41 -10.58 1.82
C PRO A 6 -16.73 -11.85 1.33
N SER A 7 -16.46 -12.02 0.04
CA SER A 7 -15.80 -13.20 -0.50
C SER A 7 -14.26 -13.11 -0.52
N LEU A 8 -13.65 -11.98 -0.12
CA LEU A 8 -12.20 -11.81 -0.17
C LEU A 8 -11.48 -12.75 0.78
N GLN A 9 -10.39 -13.33 0.28
CA GLN A 9 -9.40 -14.04 1.09
C GLN A 9 -8.27 -13.07 1.42
N LEU A 10 -8.08 -12.77 2.71
CA LEU A 10 -7.08 -11.80 3.17
C LEU A 10 -6.07 -12.51 4.05
N GLU A 11 -4.81 -12.15 3.87
CA GLU A 11 -3.70 -12.55 4.72
C GLU A 11 -3.06 -11.26 5.26
N GLY A 12 -2.98 -11.12 6.58
CA GLY A 12 -2.44 -9.94 7.25
C GLY A 12 -1.20 -10.30 8.05
N TRP A 13 -0.11 -9.55 7.88
CA TRP A 13 1.10 -9.67 8.69
C TRP A 13 1.22 -8.51 9.66
N GLU A 14 1.54 -8.82 10.91
CA GLU A 14 1.87 -7.86 11.97
C GLU A 14 3.04 -8.40 12.78
N ILE A 15 4.01 -7.55 13.12
CA ILE A 15 5.19 -7.98 13.88
C ILE A 15 4.94 -7.96 15.39
N ASP A 16 4.04 -7.09 15.87
CA ASP A 16 3.71 -6.93 17.29
C ASP A 16 2.54 -7.83 17.72
N GLU A 17 2.86 -8.92 18.40
CA GLU A 17 1.88 -9.85 18.99
C GLU A 17 0.93 -9.16 19.99
N ILE A 18 1.45 -8.21 20.79
CA ILE A 18 0.64 -7.52 21.80
C ILE A 18 -0.42 -6.67 21.11
N LEU A 19 -0.06 -6.01 20.01
CA LEU A 19 -1.02 -5.23 19.22
C LEU A 19 -2.14 -6.12 18.67
N ILE A 20 -1.80 -7.29 18.13
CA ILE A 20 -2.78 -8.26 17.62
C ILE A 20 -3.72 -8.73 18.73
N ASP A 21 -3.19 -9.08 19.91
CA ASP A 21 -4.02 -9.50 21.04
C ASP A 21 -4.99 -8.40 21.46
N LYS A 22 -4.53 -7.13 21.53
CA LYS A 22 -5.43 -6.00 21.80
C LYS A 22 -6.45 -5.77 20.69
N ALA A 23 -6.07 -5.96 19.43
CA ALA A 23 -6.98 -5.85 18.30
C ALA A 23 -8.09 -6.91 18.36
N ARG A 24 -7.74 -8.14 18.76
CA ARG A 24 -8.67 -9.24 18.99
C ARG A 24 -9.64 -8.97 20.14
N ASP A 25 -9.14 -8.46 21.25
CA ASP A 25 -9.93 -8.18 22.45
C ASP A 25 -10.86 -6.97 22.29
N TYR A 26 -10.42 -5.91 21.60
CA TYR A 26 -11.06 -4.59 21.68
C TYR A 26 -11.46 -3.96 20.35
N PHE A 27 -10.90 -4.39 19.22
CA PHE A 27 -11.11 -3.73 17.92
C PHE A 27 -11.83 -4.62 16.90
N GLY A 28 -12.38 -5.75 17.33
CA GLY A 28 -13.18 -6.64 16.48
C GLY A 28 -12.37 -7.47 15.49
N LEU A 29 -11.04 -7.57 15.65
CA LEU A 29 -10.20 -8.40 14.78
C LEU A 29 -10.64 -9.88 14.83
N SER A 30 -11.02 -10.36 16.02
CA SER A 30 -11.54 -11.72 16.22
C SER A 30 -12.78 -12.04 15.37
N ASP A 31 -13.58 -11.03 15.01
CA ASP A 31 -14.75 -11.21 14.16
C ASP A 31 -14.35 -11.25 12.67
N LEU A 32 -13.27 -10.56 12.28
CA LEU A 32 -12.73 -10.60 10.92
C LEU A 32 -12.00 -11.90 10.61
N GLU A 33 -11.45 -12.57 11.63
CA GLU A 33 -10.83 -13.90 11.51
C GLU A 33 -11.87 -15.03 11.37
N LYS A 34 -13.17 -14.73 11.49
CA LYS A 34 -14.26 -15.67 11.20
C LYS A 34 -14.64 -15.61 9.74
N THR A 35 -14.99 -16.76 9.16
CA THR A 35 -15.50 -16.83 7.80
C THR A 35 -16.82 -16.05 7.68
N THR A 36 -16.90 -15.16 6.70
CA THR A 36 -18.14 -14.43 6.38
C THR A 36 -19.14 -15.34 5.67
N GLU A 37 -20.39 -14.88 5.53
CA GLU A 37 -21.40 -15.57 4.71
C GLU A 37 -20.99 -15.73 3.24
N GLY A 38 -20.14 -14.83 2.73
CA GLY A 38 -19.59 -14.90 1.38
C GLY A 38 -18.36 -15.80 1.24
N GLY A 39 -17.93 -16.47 2.32
CA GLY A 39 -16.77 -17.36 2.34
C GLY A 39 -15.42 -16.67 2.49
N GLY A 40 -15.38 -15.34 2.62
CA GLY A 40 -14.15 -14.59 2.88
C GLY A 40 -13.68 -14.68 4.32
N ILE A 41 -12.40 -14.41 4.54
CA ILE A 41 -11.74 -14.54 5.84
C ILE A 41 -10.49 -13.65 5.87
N LEU A 42 -10.09 -13.21 7.07
CA LEU A 42 -8.76 -12.66 7.34
C LEU A 42 -7.95 -13.68 8.15
N ASN A 43 -6.82 -14.13 7.62
CA ASN A 43 -5.84 -14.90 8.37
C ASN A 43 -4.73 -13.97 8.84
N VAL A 44 -4.44 -13.95 10.14
CA VAL A 44 -3.41 -13.11 10.74
C VAL A 44 -2.14 -13.92 11.01
N HIS A 45 -1.00 -13.40 10.55
CA HIS A 45 0.33 -13.94 10.76
C HIS A 45 1.13 -12.99 11.63
N ILE A 46 1.69 -13.51 12.72
CA ILE A 46 2.58 -12.74 13.59
C ILE A 46 4.02 -12.98 13.14
N GLY A 47 4.72 -11.93 12.74
CA GLY A 47 6.13 -11.99 12.36
C GLY A 47 6.54 -10.99 11.28
N ASP A 48 7.85 -11.00 10.96
CA ASP A 48 8.43 -10.14 9.94
C ASP A 48 8.01 -10.60 8.53
N VAL A 49 7.25 -9.74 7.83
CA VAL A 49 6.77 -10.00 6.47
C VAL A 49 7.88 -10.13 5.44
N PHE A 50 9.07 -9.56 5.68
CA PHE A 50 10.22 -9.68 4.79
C PHE A 50 10.90 -11.04 4.87
N ILE A 51 10.67 -11.81 5.94
CA ILE A 51 11.26 -13.12 6.16
C ILE A 51 10.12 -14.16 6.25
N PRO A 52 9.45 -14.48 5.13
CA PRO A 52 8.30 -15.37 5.16
C PRO A 52 8.73 -16.79 5.55
N SER A 53 7.93 -17.44 6.40
CA SER A 53 8.12 -18.82 6.83
C SER A 53 7.79 -19.85 5.74
N GLU A 54 7.07 -19.44 4.69
CA GLU A 54 6.57 -20.29 3.60
C GLU A 54 6.82 -19.66 2.23
N ASN A 55 6.75 -20.47 1.17
CA ASN A 55 6.81 -19.96 -0.19
C ASN A 55 5.50 -19.26 -0.58
N LEU A 56 5.57 -17.95 -0.81
CA LEU A 56 4.42 -17.10 -1.16
C LEU A 56 4.34 -16.76 -2.65
N CYS A 57 5.10 -17.45 -3.51
CA CYS A 57 5.20 -17.13 -4.93
C CYS A 57 3.83 -17.15 -5.62
N ARG A 58 3.50 -16.06 -6.34
CA ARG A 58 2.27 -15.88 -7.12
C ARG A 58 0.96 -16.17 -6.37
N ARG A 59 0.90 -15.84 -5.09
CA ARG A 59 -0.27 -16.10 -4.22
C ARG A 59 -1.29 -14.95 -4.21
N TYR A 60 -0.86 -13.72 -4.51
CA TYR A 60 -1.68 -12.53 -4.24
C TYR A 60 -2.04 -11.75 -5.50
N ALA A 61 -3.33 -11.43 -5.68
CA ALA A 61 -3.78 -10.50 -6.71
C ALA A 61 -3.43 -9.03 -6.36
N GLY A 62 -3.22 -8.74 -5.07
CA GLY A 62 -2.75 -7.44 -4.63
C GLY A 62 -2.16 -7.49 -3.23
N ILE A 63 -1.23 -6.59 -2.95
CA ILE A 63 -0.58 -6.46 -1.64
C ILE A 63 -0.71 -4.99 -1.21
N VAL A 64 -1.23 -4.78 -0.01
CA VAL A 64 -1.30 -3.46 0.62
C VAL A 64 -0.17 -3.36 1.65
N VAL A 65 0.63 -2.31 1.57
CA VAL A 65 1.80 -2.10 2.45
C VAL A 65 1.57 -0.84 3.27
N ASP A 66 1.48 -0.99 4.59
CA ASP A 66 1.30 0.08 5.57
C ASP A 66 2.22 -0.17 6.78
N LEU A 67 3.54 -0.18 6.53
CA LEU A 67 4.55 -0.59 7.51
C LEU A 67 5.35 0.61 8.01
N PHE A 68 5.29 0.84 9.33
CA PHE A 68 5.96 1.95 9.98
C PHE A 68 6.63 1.49 11.28
N SER A 69 7.76 2.10 11.61
CA SER A 69 8.40 2.01 12.92
C SER A 69 8.82 3.40 13.36
N GLU A 70 8.57 3.74 14.62
CA GLU A 70 8.89 5.06 15.20
C GLU A 70 8.32 6.24 14.38
N GLY A 71 7.15 6.04 13.76
CA GLY A 71 6.49 7.05 12.92
C GLY A 71 7.11 7.24 11.53
N LYS A 72 8.05 6.37 11.12
CA LYS A 72 8.73 6.42 9.83
C LYS A 72 8.52 5.15 9.03
N VAL A 73 8.63 5.26 7.71
CA VAL A 73 8.63 4.08 6.83
C VAL A 73 9.88 3.24 7.13
N LEU A 74 9.73 1.92 7.06
CA LEU A 74 10.85 1.00 7.24
C LEU A 74 11.92 1.19 6.16
N PRO A 75 13.23 1.26 6.51
CA PRO A 75 14.31 1.42 5.53
C PRO A 75 14.30 0.37 4.41
N GLN A 76 13.85 -0.85 4.71
CA GLN A 76 13.71 -1.93 3.74
C GLN A 76 12.81 -1.53 2.55
N LEU A 77 11.81 -0.67 2.76
CA LEU A 77 10.90 -0.20 1.71
C LEU A 77 11.51 0.91 0.83
N GLU A 78 12.68 1.43 1.21
CA GLU A 78 13.47 2.36 0.38
C GLU A 78 14.44 1.62 -0.56
N GLU A 79 14.53 0.29 -0.45
CA GLU A 79 15.39 -0.56 -1.27
C GLU A 79 14.65 -1.17 -2.46
N VAL A 80 15.25 -1.07 -3.65
CA VAL A 80 14.67 -1.59 -4.90
C VAL A 80 14.53 -3.12 -4.85
N SER A 81 15.51 -3.82 -4.28
CA SER A 81 15.50 -5.28 -4.18
C SER A 81 14.31 -5.81 -3.39
N THR A 82 13.95 -5.14 -2.29
CA THR A 82 12.78 -5.50 -1.48
C THR A 82 11.50 -5.53 -2.31
N TRP A 83 11.30 -4.54 -3.17
CA TRP A 83 10.11 -4.47 -4.03
C TRP A 83 10.10 -5.58 -5.09
N LEU A 84 11.25 -5.93 -5.65
CA LEU A 84 11.37 -7.01 -6.63
C LEU A 84 11.13 -8.38 -5.98
N GLU A 85 11.64 -8.60 -4.76
CA GLU A 85 11.37 -9.82 -3.99
C GLU A 85 9.90 -9.93 -3.59
N LEU A 86 9.28 -8.83 -3.15
CA LEU A 86 7.85 -8.79 -2.86
C LEU A 86 7.01 -9.05 -4.12
N GLN A 87 7.46 -8.56 -5.29
CA GLN A 87 6.75 -8.76 -6.57
C GLN A 87 6.60 -10.24 -6.91
N GLU A 88 7.55 -11.09 -6.53
CA GLU A 88 7.47 -12.54 -6.77
C GLU A 88 6.25 -13.18 -6.10
N ARG A 89 5.70 -12.54 -5.07
CA ARG A 89 4.51 -12.98 -4.34
C ARG A 89 3.20 -12.60 -5.05
N LEU A 90 3.23 -11.66 -5.98
CA LEU A 90 2.08 -11.25 -6.77
C LEU A 90 1.80 -12.23 -7.91
N MET A 91 0.53 -12.48 -8.17
CA MET A 91 0.05 -13.10 -9.41
C MET A 91 0.38 -12.19 -10.62
N PRO A 92 0.36 -12.74 -11.85
CA PRO A 92 0.39 -11.89 -13.05
C PRO A 92 -0.66 -10.76 -12.96
N ASP A 93 -0.26 -9.56 -13.35
CA ASP A 93 -1.06 -8.32 -13.26
C ASP A 93 -1.47 -7.89 -11.83
N GLY A 94 -0.93 -8.55 -10.80
CA GLY A 94 -1.11 -8.15 -9.42
C GLY A 94 -0.45 -6.80 -9.11
N ARG A 95 -0.92 -6.13 -8.05
CA ARG A 95 -0.56 -4.74 -7.75
C ARG A 95 -0.18 -4.50 -6.30
N PHE A 96 0.67 -3.51 -6.08
CA PHE A 96 0.93 -2.94 -4.77
C PHE A 96 0.12 -1.67 -4.58
N MET A 97 -0.43 -1.49 -3.38
CA MET A 97 -0.85 -0.19 -2.87
C MET A 97 -0.05 0.10 -1.60
N VAL A 98 0.70 1.19 -1.58
CA VAL A 98 1.71 1.44 -0.54
C VAL A 98 1.44 2.79 0.11
N ASN A 99 1.41 2.83 1.44
CA ASN A 99 1.58 4.06 2.18
C ASN A 99 3.09 4.35 2.29
N CYS A 100 3.53 5.42 1.64
CA CYS A 100 4.93 5.80 1.55
C CYS A 100 5.34 6.81 2.63
N GLY A 101 4.43 7.15 3.55
CA GLY A 101 4.68 8.14 4.60
C GLY A 101 4.84 9.57 4.06
N GLY A 102 5.16 10.49 4.95
CA GLY A 102 5.47 11.88 4.62
C GLY A 102 6.89 12.07 4.06
N ILE A 103 7.32 13.33 3.95
CA ILE A 103 8.71 13.70 3.72
C ILE A 103 9.22 14.31 5.03
N ASP A 104 10.29 13.75 5.60
CA ASP A 104 10.93 14.29 6.79
C ASP A 104 11.67 15.60 6.44
N GLY A 105 11.17 16.75 6.91
CA GLY A 105 11.87 18.05 6.83
C GLY A 105 10.95 19.26 6.60
N GLU A 106 11.25 20.39 7.25
CA GLU A 106 10.58 21.71 7.10
C GLU A 106 10.72 22.32 5.69
N SER A 107 11.48 21.68 4.80
CA SER A 107 11.79 22.18 3.47
C SER A 107 11.05 21.38 2.40
N SER A 108 9.72 21.52 2.36
CA SER A 108 9.07 21.45 1.05
C SER A 108 9.61 22.64 0.25
N PRO A 109 10.42 22.45 -0.80
CA PRO A 109 10.80 23.57 -1.63
C PRO A 109 9.50 24.10 -2.24
N GLU A 110 9.11 25.32 -1.90
CA GLU A 110 7.99 26.02 -2.54
C GLU A 110 8.16 26.12 -4.07
N SER A 111 9.34 25.74 -4.58
CA SER A 111 9.75 25.72 -5.97
C SER A 111 9.56 24.41 -6.73
N LEU A 112 9.18 23.29 -6.09
CA LEU A 112 8.82 22.09 -6.85
C LEU A 112 7.42 22.26 -7.43
N LEU A 113 7.32 22.15 -8.76
CA LEU A 113 6.03 21.96 -9.44
C LEU A 113 5.31 20.82 -8.72
N SER A 114 4.02 21.01 -8.41
CA SER A 114 3.25 20.10 -7.56
C SER A 114 3.27 18.64 -8.02
N ASP A 115 3.53 18.40 -9.31
CA ASP A 115 3.60 17.07 -9.92
C ASP A 115 4.95 16.35 -9.73
N GLU A 116 5.98 17.02 -9.22
CA GLU A 116 7.32 16.45 -8.98
C GLU A 116 7.64 16.24 -7.48
N THR A 117 6.75 16.66 -6.57
CA THR A 117 7.00 16.56 -5.12
C THR A 117 7.23 15.12 -4.66
N TRP A 118 6.66 14.14 -5.37
CA TRP A 118 6.87 12.71 -5.08
C TRP A 118 8.35 12.29 -5.24
N LEU A 119 9.15 13.01 -6.03
CA LEU A 119 10.61 12.82 -6.18
C LEU A 119 11.39 13.19 -4.91
N LEU A 120 10.75 13.60 -3.83
CA LEU A 120 11.42 13.78 -2.54
C LEU A 120 11.29 12.54 -1.65
N ASN A 121 10.25 11.72 -1.83
CA ASN A 121 9.98 10.57 -0.99
C ASN A 121 10.86 9.36 -1.40
N PRO A 122 11.73 8.82 -0.50
CA PRO A 122 12.63 7.71 -0.83
C PRO A 122 11.92 6.43 -1.26
N THR A 123 10.83 6.06 -0.59
CA THR A 123 10.01 4.88 -0.89
C THR A 123 9.43 4.94 -2.30
N LEU A 124 8.88 6.09 -2.69
CA LEU A 124 8.37 6.31 -4.05
C LEU A 124 9.48 6.24 -5.11
N LYS A 125 10.69 6.73 -4.82
CA LYS A 125 11.84 6.57 -5.72
C LYS A 125 12.21 5.10 -5.91
N ALA A 126 12.24 4.33 -4.83
CA ALA A 126 12.54 2.91 -4.87
C ALA A 126 11.51 2.16 -5.72
N LEU A 127 10.22 2.41 -5.47
CA LEU A 127 9.11 1.88 -6.27
C LEU A 127 9.21 2.27 -7.74
N SER A 128 9.51 3.53 -8.06
CA SER A 128 9.63 4.01 -9.44
C SER A 128 10.77 3.33 -10.21
N LYS A 129 11.88 3.04 -9.51
CA LYS A 129 13.00 2.28 -10.07
C LYS A 129 12.65 0.79 -10.25
N ALA A 130 11.92 0.20 -9.31
CA ALA A 130 11.48 -1.20 -9.37
C ALA A 130 10.42 -1.42 -10.47
N PHE A 131 9.53 -0.45 -10.67
CA PHE A 131 8.40 -0.52 -11.61
C PHE A 131 8.39 0.66 -12.60
N PRO A 132 9.37 0.77 -13.51
CA PRO A 132 9.48 1.93 -14.39
C PRO A 132 8.25 2.14 -15.26
N GLY A 133 7.65 3.34 -15.18
CA GLY A 133 6.46 3.72 -15.95
C GLY A 133 5.16 3.03 -15.50
N GLN A 134 5.17 2.32 -14.37
CA GLN A 134 4.01 1.61 -13.83
C GLN A 134 3.69 2.05 -12.40
N LEU A 135 3.88 3.32 -12.09
CA LEU A 135 3.62 3.87 -10.77
C LEU A 135 2.68 5.07 -10.90
N SER A 136 1.63 5.06 -10.08
CA SER A 136 0.80 6.21 -9.81
C SER A 136 0.93 6.59 -8.34
N TRP A 137 0.72 7.86 -8.02
CA TRP A 137 0.81 8.37 -6.67
C TRP A 137 -0.34 9.33 -6.37
N LYS A 138 -0.60 9.53 -5.08
CA LYS A 138 -1.40 10.64 -4.59
C LYS A 138 -0.84 11.13 -3.26
N ARG A 139 -1.14 12.37 -2.91
CA ARG A 139 -0.81 12.95 -1.60
C ARG A 139 -2.07 13.13 -0.79
N MET A 140 -2.05 12.67 0.45
CA MET A 140 -3.16 12.84 1.38
C MET A 140 -3.23 14.30 1.85
N PRO A 141 -4.44 14.83 2.16
CA PRO A 141 -4.58 16.17 2.72
C PRO A 141 -3.86 16.34 4.08
N LYS A 142 -3.60 17.60 4.48
CA LYS A 142 -2.98 17.93 5.78
C LYS A 142 -3.68 17.31 6.98
N VAL A 143 -5.01 17.37 6.97
CA VAL A 143 -5.85 16.78 8.01
C VAL A 143 -5.73 15.26 8.11
N SER A 144 -5.11 14.62 7.11
CA SER A 144 -4.92 13.17 6.99
C SER A 144 -3.44 12.79 6.97
N GLY A 145 -2.56 13.63 7.52
CA GLY A 145 -1.14 13.31 7.76
C GLY A 145 -0.18 13.62 6.63
N GLU A 146 -0.64 14.16 5.49
CA GLU A 146 0.20 14.50 4.32
C GLU A 146 1.01 13.34 3.71
N ASN A 147 0.64 12.09 4.01
CA ASN A 147 1.30 10.92 3.49
C ASN A 147 1.19 10.83 1.96
N PHE A 148 2.24 10.30 1.35
CA PHE A 148 2.22 9.86 -0.03
C PHE A 148 1.70 8.43 -0.10
N MET A 149 0.83 8.18 -1.08
CA MET A 149 0.37 6.84 -1.42
C MET A 149 0.89 6.49 -2.82
N ALA A 150 1.23 5.22 -3.04
CA ALA A 150 1.63 4.69 -4.32
C ALA A 150 0.72 3.53 -4.76
N LEU A 151 0.54 3.38 -6.06
CA LEU A 151 -0.19 2.29 -6.69
C LEU A 151 0.59 1.82 -7.91
N THR A 152 0.93 0.53 -7.97
CA THR A 152 1.64 -0.03 -9.13
C THR A 152 0.69 -0.52 -10.23
N GLY A 153 1.25 -0.68 -11.43
CA GLY A 153 0.55 -1.12 -12.63
C GLY A 153 -0.01 0.04 -13.46
N SER A 154 -0.74 -0.30 -14.53
CA SER A 154 -1.41 0.71 -15.36
C SER A 154 -2.51 1.42 -14.58
N MET A 155 -2.61 2.74 -14.72
CA MET A 155 -3.66 3.50 -14.04
C MET A 155 -5.04 2.96 -14.45
N PRO A 156 -5.90 2.56 -13.49
CA PRO A 156 -7.26 2.14 -13.81
C PRO A 156 -8.05 3.27 -14.46
N ASP A 157 -9.09 2.93 -15.23
CA ASP A 157 -10.07 3.92 -15.67
C ASP A 157 -10.72 4.57 -14.45
N VAL A 158 -10.51 5.87 -14.28
CA VAL A 158 -10.84 6.62 -13.07
C VAL A 158 -12.34 6.64 -12.83
N GLU A 159 -13.15 6.78 -13.89
CA GLU A 159 -14.60 6.83 -13.78
C GLU A 159 -15.18 5.44 -13.43
N SER A 160 -14.70 4.38 -14.09
CA SER A 160 -15.08 3.00 -13.77
C SER A 160 -14.66 2.61 -12.35
N TRP A 161 -13.45 2.99 -11.92
CA TRP A 161 -12.98 2.71 -10.57
C TRP A 161 -13.81 3.47 -9.53
N SER A 162 -14.05 4.77 -9.74
CA SER A 162 -14.90 5.59 -8.88
C SER A 162 -16.33 5.02 -8.74
N ALA A 163 -16.91 4.52 -9.84
CA ALA A 163 -18.24 3.91 -9.82
C ALA A 163 -18.29 2.54 -9.11
N SER A 164 -17.16 1.84 -9.01
CA SER A 164 -17.06 0.51 -8.41
C SER A 164 -16.93 0.50 -6.88
N VAL A 165 -16.72 1.66 -6.25
CA VAL A 165 -16.49 1.79 -4.81
C VAL A 165 -17.52 2.70 -4.15
N SER A 166 -17.77 2.49 -2.86
CA SER A 166 -18.73 3.31 -2.09
C SER A 166 -18.28 4.77 -1.95
N SER A 167 -19.24 5.67 -1.72
CA SER A 167 -19.06 7.13 -1.66
C SER A 167 -17.82 7.66 -0.90
N PRO A 168 -17.43 7.15 0.29
CA PRO A 168 -16.22 7.65 0.96
C PRO A 168 -14.92 7.37 0.20
N LEU A 169 -14.90 6.31 -0.62
CA LEU A 169 -13.73 5.88 -1.39
C LEU A 169 -13.70 6.52 -2.79
N SER A 170 -14.87 6.72 -3.41
CA SER A 170 -14.98 7.17 -4.80
C SER A 170 -14.43 8.58 -5.02
N THR A 171 -14.61 9.48 -4.05
CA THR A 171 -14.14 10.86 -4.12
C THR A 171 -12.62 10.96 -4.22
N ASN A 172 -11.89 10.06 -3.56
CA ASN A 172 -10.43 10.05 -3.50
C ASN A 172 -9.77 9.35 -4.71
N VAL A 173 -10.56 8.75 -5.62
CA VAL A 173 -10.04 8.07 -6.81
C VAL A 173 -9.49 9.08 -7.84
N LYS A 174 -10.05 10.29 -7.88
CA LYS A 174 -9.68 11.32 -8.85
C LYS A 174 -8.35 12.02 -8.55
N ASP A 175 -7.79 11.79 -7.36
CA ASP A 175 -6.55 12.43 -6.90
C ASP A 175 -5.28 11.66 -7.32
N TRP A 176 -5.44 10.43 -7.84
CA TRP A 176 -4.32 9.62 -8.31
C TRP A 176 -3.76 10.14 -9.63
N ARG A 177 -2.43 10.23 -9.70
CA ARG A 177 -1.68 10.74 -10.87
C ARG A 177 -0.56 9.78 -11.24
N PRO A 178 -0.29 9.54 -12.54
CA PRO A 178 0.89 8.77 -12.93
C PRO A 178 2.17 9.49 -12.52
N CYS A 179 3.19 8.75 -12.12
CA CYS A 179 4.55 9.27 -12.02
C CYS A 179 5.07 9.60 -13.42
N GLY A 180 5.70 10.76 -13.59
CA GLY A 180 6.41 11.08 -14.84
C GLY A 180 7.53 10.09 -15.10
N GLN A 181 7.87 9.86 -16.37
CA GLN A 181 9.07 9.07 -16.72
C GLN A 181 10.30 9.78 -16.14
N VAL A 182 10.96 9.16 -15.17
CA VAL A 182 12.28 9.62 -14.73
C VAL A 182 13.26 9.27 -15.84
N SER A 183 13.66 10.27 -16.62
CA SER A 183 14.72 10.15 -17.63
C SER A 183 15.95 9.53 -16.97
N ARG A 184 16.43 8.40 -17.51
CA ARG A 184 17.72 7.84 -17.10
C ARG A 184 18.81 8.81 -17.56
N ASN A 185 19.44 9.51 -16.62
CA ASN A 185 20.75 10.13 -16.84
C ASN A 185 21.85 9.08 -16.78
#